data_AF-A0A4R6ZM26-F1
#
_entry.id   AF-A0A4R6ZM26-F1
#
_cell.length_a   1.000
_cell.length_b   1.000
_cell.length_c   1.000
_cell.angle_alpha   90.00
_cell.angle_beta   90.00
_cell.angle_gamma   90.00
#
_symmetry.space_group_name_H-M   'P 1'
#
loop_
_entity.id
_entity.type
_entity.pdbx_description
1 polymer ?
#
loop_
_entity_poly.entity_id
_entity_poly.type
_entity_poly.pdbx_seq_one_letter_code
_entity_poly.pdbx_strand_id
1 'polypeptide(L)' 'MTRPLPVPPHTPIRRTKIVATLGPASDREGVLEAMLEAGV' A
#
# COMPACT_ATOMS: atom_id res chain seq x y z
N MET A 1 -22.84 15.68 -30.82
CA MET A 1 -22.26 14.40 -30.36
C MET A 1 -21.11 14.72 -29.40
N THR A 2 -21.31 14.60 -28.09
CA THR A 2 -20.29 14.92 -27.08
C THR A 2 -19.57 13.63 -26.66
N ARG A 3 -18.26 13.55 -26.93
CA ARG A 3 -17.40 12.44 -26.50
C ARG A 3 -17.32 12.41 -24.96
N PRO A 4 -17.50 11.26 -24.29
CA PRO A 4 -17.34 11.18 -22.85
C PRO A 4 -15.89 11.53 -22.46
N LEU A 5 -15.73 12.23 -21.34
CA LEU A 5 -14.41 12.57 -20.80
C LEU A 5 -13.68 11.27 -20.39
N PRO A 6 -12.36 11.17 -20.64
CA PRO A 6 -11.59 10.02 -20.20
C PRO A 6 -11.63 9.94 -18.67
N VAL A 7 -12.11 8.81 -18.14
CA VAL A 7 -12.01 8.48 -16.71
C VAL A 7 -10.52 8.44 -16.36
N PRO A 8 -10.07 9.15 -15.31
CA PRO A 8 -8.68 9.10 -14.90
C PRO A 8 -8.30 7.64 -14.62
N PRO A 9 -7.15 7.17 -15.11
CA PRO A 9 -6.71 5.81 -14.84
C PRO A 9 -6.56 5.67 -13.32
N HIS A 10 -7.30 4.73 -12.74
CA HIS A 10 -7.08 4.37 -11.34
C HIS A 10 -5.61 3.98 -11.18
N THR A 11 -4.93 4.55 -10.19
CA THR A 11 -3.58 4.10 -9.81
C THR A 11 -3.62 2.58 -9.64
N PRO A 12 -2.67 1.82 -10.20
CA PRO A 12 -2.67 0.37 -10.09
C PRO A 12 -2.72 -0.04 -8.61
N ILE A 13 -3.80 -0.69 -8.19
CA ILE A 13 -3.96 -1.18 -6.82
C ILE A 13 -3.24 -2.53 -6.71
N ARG A 14 -2.31 -2.66 -5.76
CA ARG A 14 -1.70 -3.95 -5.41
C ARG A 14 -2.78 -4.88 -4.81
N ARG A 15 -3.19 -5.90 -5.56
CA ARG A 15 -4.19 -6.88 -5.11
C ARG A 15 -3.61 -7.88 -4.10
N THR A 16 -2.40 -8.37 -4.39
CA THR A 16 -1.67 -9.31 -3.52
C THR A 16 -1.35 -8.67 -2.18
N LYS A 17 -1.67 -9.35 -1.08
CA LYS A 17 -1.40 -8.84 0.27
C LYS A 17 -0.02 -9.29 0.75
N ILE A 18 0.59 -8.50 1.63
CA ILE A 18 1.83 -8.86 2.31
C ILE A 18 1.41 -9.30 3.71
N VAL A 19 2.04 -10.35 4.20
CA VAL A 19 1.87 -10.84 5.56
C VAL A 19 3.28 -10.98 6.12
N ALA A 20 3.51 -10.41 7.29
CA ALA A 20 4.78 -10.49 8.00
C ALA A 20 4.54 -10.99 9.42
N THR A 21 5.44 -11.84 9.90
CA THR A 21 5.51 -12.23 11.30
C THR A 21 6.31 -11.16 12.06
N LEU A 22 5.76 -10.66 13.17
CA LEU A 22 6.41 -9.64 13.98
C LEU A 22 7.34 -10.25 15.02
N GLY A 23 8.41 -9.53 15.34
CA GLY A 23 9.39 -9.90 16.35
C GLY A 23 10.23 -8.71 16.80
N PRO A 24 11.37 -8.91 17.48
CA PRO A 24 12.18 -7.83 18.04
C PRO A 24 12.62 -6.78 17.01
N ALA A 25 12.75 -7.17 15.74
CA ALA A 25 13.13 -6.25 14.67
C ALA A 25 12.05 -5.20 14.37
N SER A 26 10.76 -5.55 14.54
CA SER A 26 9.60 -4.70 14.23
C SER A 26 9.03 -3.96 15.44
N ASP A 27 9.40 -4.34 16.66
CA ASP A 27 8.91 -3.76 17.92
C ASP A 27 9.74 -2.56 18.42
N ARG A 28 10.51 -1.95 17.52
CA ARG A 28 11.24 -0.72 17.82
C ARG A 28 10.36 0.46 17.43
N GLU A 29 10.47 1.55 18.19
CA GLU A 29 9.73 2.78 17.93
C GLU A 29 9.86 3.22 16.46
N GLY A 30 8.72 3.46 15.80
CA GLY A 30 8.65 3.91 14.41
C GLY A 30 8.83 2.82 13.34
N VAL A 31 9.24 1.59 13.71
CA VAL A 31 9.50 0.54 12.70
C VAL A 31 8.20 -0.03 12.14
N LEU A 32 7.19 -0.26 12.97
CA LEU A 32 5.90 -0.75 12.49
C LEU A 32 5.25 0.24 11.52
N GLU A 33 5.34 1.54 11.82
CA GLU A 33 4.85 2.62 10.98
C GLU A 33 5.55 2.62 9.61
N ALA A 34 6.88 2.55 9.61
CA ALA A 34 7.66 2.46 8.37
C ALA A 34 7.31 1.20 7.55
N MET A 35 7.00 0.08 8.21
CA MET A 35 6.56 -1.15 7.54
C MET A 35 5.19 -0.96 6.86
N LEU A 36 4.23 -0.32 7.54
CA LEU A 36 2.91 -0.02 6.99
C LEU A 36 2.99 0.94 5.80
N GLU A 37 3.83 1.98 5.88
CA GLU A 37 4.09 2.90 4.78
C GLU A 37 4.72 2.20 3.56
N ALA A 38 5.59 1.22 3.79
CA ALA A 38 6.13 0.36 2.74
C ALA A 38 5.09 -0.62 2.14
N GLY A 39 3.91 -0.74 2.78
CA GLY A 39 2.79 -1.55 2.29
C GLY A 39 2.78 -2.98 2.80
N VAL A 40 3.49 -3.26 3.90
CA VAL A 40 3.34 -4.50 4.66
C VAL A 40 1.91 -4.63 5.16
#